data_AF-A0A0F2NFZ9-F1
#
_entry.id   AF-A0A0F2NFZ9-F1
#
_cell.length_a   1.000
_cell.length_b   1.000
_cell.length_c   1.000
_cell.angle_alpha   90.00
_cell.angle_beta   90.00
_cell.angle_gamma   90.00
#
_symmetry.space_group_name_H-M   'P 1'
#
loop_
_entity.id
_entity.type
_entity.pdbx_description
1 polymer ?
#
loop_
_entity_poly.entity_id
_entity_poly.type
_entity_poly.pdbx_seq_one_letter_code
_entity_poly.pdbx_strand_id
1 'polypeptide(L)'
;MGNGYTYIWQFQVYPDCQSKFLEFYGTDGTWVQLFRRAPGFVETLLLKDRSVPGRYITIDRWRSEEAHDVFRRNFAREYALLDNECDSFTSDEQFLGAFSE
;
A
#
# COMPACT_ATOMS: atom_id res chain seq x y z
N MET A 1 5.62 -15.29 18.76
CA MET A 1 4.85 -14.51 17.78
C MET A 1 5.64 -13.23 17.61
N GLY A 2 5.85 -12.76 16.38
CA GLY A 2 6.57 -11.51 16.21
C GLY A 2 5.75 -10.36 16.83
N ASN A 3 6.34 -9.16 16.82
CA ASN A 3 5.61 -7.94 17.14
C ASN A 3 5.20 -7.20 15.85
N GLY A 4 5.25 -7.87 14.70
CA GLY A 4 5.05 -7.24 13.39
C GLY A 4 3.58 -6.91 13.14
N TYR A 5 3.33 -5.90 12.32
CA TYR A 5 1.99 -5.50 11.90
C TYR A 5 1.93 -5.39 10.38
N THR A 6 0.91 -5.97 9.78
CA THR A 6 0.77 -6.06 8.33
C THR A 6 -0.58 -5.57 7.88
N TYR A 7 -0.56 -4.66 6.91
CA TYR A 7 -1.73 -3.98 6.37
C TYR A 7 -1.87 -4.35 4.88
N ILE A 8 -3.01 -4.96 4.51
CA ILE A 8 -3.17 -5.59 3.20
C ILE A 8 -4.33 -4.98 2.43
N TRP A 9 -4.06 -4.59 1.18
CA TRP A 9 -5.06 -4.11 0.22
C TRP A 9 -5.04 -4.92 -1.06
N GLN A 10 -6.20 -5.00 -1.70
CA GLN A 10 -6.38 -5.52 -3.04
C GLN A 10 -6.88 -4.41 -3.96
N PHE A 11 -6.37 -4.39 -5.18
CA PHE A 11 -6.74 -3.44 -6.22
C PHE A 11 -7.12 -4.19 -7.49
N GLN A 12 -8.19 -3.78 -8.15
CA GLN A 12 -8.46 -4.10 -9.54
C GLN A 12 -8.11 -2.88 -10.39
N VAL A 13 -7.03 -2.96 -11.16
CA VAL A 13 -6.45 -1.83 -11.91
C VAL A 13 -6.97 -1.82 -13.34
N TYR A 14 -7.33 -0.65 -13.86
CA TYR A 14 -7.71 -0.52 -15.26
C TYR A 14 -6.54 -0.92 -16.18
N PRO A 15 -6.78 -1.62 -17.31
CA PRO A 15 -5.73 -2.05 -18.22
C PRO A 15 -4.77 -0.92 -18.64
N ASP A 16 -5.33 0.25 -18.96
CA ASP A 16 -4.57 1.42 -19.43
C ASP A 16 -3.84 2.18 -18.30
N CYS A 17 -4.15 1.87 -17.04
CA CYS A 17 -3.56 2.51 -15.86
C CYS A 17 -2.47 1.67 -15.20
N GLN A 18 -2.20 0.44 -15.67
CA GLN A 18 -1.24 -0.46 -15.02
C GLN A 18 0.15 0.14 -14.85
N SER A 19 0.68 0.82 -15.88
CA SER A 19 2.00 1.47 -15.77
C SER A 19 2.03 2.56 -14.71
N LYS A 20 1.02 3.43 -14.67
CA LYS A 20 0.90 4.47 -13.63
C LYS A 20 0.73 3.87 -12.24
N PHE A 21 -0.11 2.84 -12.11
CA PHE A 21 -0.28 2.14 -10.85
C PHE A 21 1.06 1.58 -10.33
N LEU A 22 1.89 0.99 -11.19
CA LEU A 22 3.22 0.50 -10.81
C LEU A 22 4.20 1.63 -10.43
N GLU A 23 4.07 2.83 -11.01
CA GLU A 23 4.85 4.00 -10.60
C GLU A 23 4.51 4.49 -9.19
N PHE A 24 3.27 4.28 -8.73
CA PHE A 24 2.83 4.68 -7.39
C PHE A 24 3.04 3.58 -6.35
N TYR A 25 2.66 2.35 -6.66
CA TYR A 25 2.61 1.23 -5.71
C TYR A 25 3.79 0.25 -5.83
N GLY A 26 4.63 0.38 -6.85
CA GLY A 26 5.83 -0.45 -7.01
C GLY A 26 6.85 -0.24 -5.89
N THR A 27 7.87 -1.11 -5.82
CA THR A 27 8.89 -1.11 -4.75
C THR A 27 9.60 0.22 -4.54
N ASP A 28 9.69 1.07 -5.57
CA ASP A 28 10.26 2.42 -5.48
C ASP A 28 9.25 3.53 -5.77
N GLY A 29 7.97 3.18 -5.82
CA GLY A 29 6.88 4.08 -6.14
C GLY A 29 6.57 5.08 -5.03
N THR A 30 5.78 6.09 -5.38
CA THR A 30 5.49 7.24 -4.51
C THR A 30 4.96 6.85 -3.13
N TRP A 31 4.12 5.80 -3.04
CA TRP A 31 3.63 5.27 -1.77
C TRP A 31 4.77 4.74 -0.89
N VAL A 32 5.67 3.93 -1.46
CA VAL A 32 6.79 3.35 -0.72
C VAL A 32 7.77 4.44 -0.27
N GLN A 33 7.98 5.49 -1.08
CA GLN A 33 8.80 6.63 -0.67
C GLN A 33 8.20 7.38 0.53
N LEU A 34 6.87 7.52 0.57
CA LEU A 34 6.20 8.09 1.74
C LEU A 34 6.36 7.20 2.97
N PHE A 35 6.15 5.89 2.83
CA PHE A 35 6.27 4.93 3.94
C PHE A 35 7.69 4.85 4.50
N ARG A 36 8.71 4.89 3.63
CA ARG A 36 10.14 4.92 4.02
C ARG A 36 10.52 6.09 4.92
N ARG A 37 9.72 7.17 4.97
CA ARG A 37 9.94 8.29 5.91
C ARG A 37 9.56 7.94 7.34
N ALA A 38 8.84 6.84 7.56
CA ALA A 38 8.40 6.40 8.88
C ALA A 38 9.42 5.45 9.53
N PRO A 39 9.92 5.72 10.75
CA PRO A 39 10.91 4.87 11.42
C PRO A 39 10.48 3.41 11.65
N GLY A 40 9.18 3.14 11.67
CA GLY A 40 8.63 1.80 11.90
C GLY A 40 8.15 1.07 10.65
N PHE A 41 8.33 1.65 9.47
CA PHE A 41 8.10 0.93 8.21
C PHE A 41 9.18 -0.13 7.98
N VAL A 42 8.78 -1.31 7.51
CA VAL A 42 9.68 -2.42 7.22
C VAL A 42 9.83 -2.59 5.71
N GLU A 43 8.72 -2.86 5.02
CA GLU A 43 8.70 -3.06 3.57
C GLU A 43 7.27 -2.95 3.01
N THR A 44 7.19 -2.76 1.69
CA THR A 44 5.97 -2.95 0.91
C THR A 44 6.25 -4.03 -0.13
N LEU A 45 5.41 -5.06 -0.17
CA LEU A 45 5.37 -6.02 -1.26
C LEU A 45 4.21 -5.69 -2.19
N LEU A 46 4.49 -5.60 -3.49
CA LEU A 46 3.46 -5.52 -4.51
C LEU A 46 3.38 -6.85 -5.26
N LEU A 47 2.25 -7.53 -5.14
CA LEU A 47 2.00 -8.83 -5.75
C LEU A 47 0.99 -8.68 -6.88
N LYS A 48 1.32 -9.21 -8.06
CA LYS A 48 0.39 -9.32 -9.19
C LYS A 48 -0.24 -10.70 -9.17
N ASP A 49 -1.57 -10.76 -9.29
CA ASP A 49 -2.25 -12.03 -9.45
C ASP A 49 -1.95 -12.65 -10.83
N ARG A 50 -1.68 -13.96 -10.82
CA ARG A 50 -1.42 -14.76 -12.02
C ARG A 50 -2.70 -15.19 -12.73
N SER A 51 -3.82 -15.28 -12.00
CA SER A 51 -5.08 -15.83 -12.49
C SER A 51 -6.10 -14.77 -12.87
N VAL A 52 -6.09 -13.62 -12.18
CA VAL A 52 -7.02 -12.51 -12.44
C VAL A 52 -6.26 -11.32 -13.03
N PRO A 53 -6.42 -11.02 -14.33
CA PRO A 53 -5.75 -9.89 -14.96
C PRO A 53 -6.08 -8.56 -14.28
N GLY A 54 -5.06 -7.74 -14.03
CA GLY A 54 -5.22 -6.43 -13.42
C GLY A 54 -5.45 -6.45 -11.90
N ARG A 55 -5.51 -7.63 -11.26
CA ARG A 55 -5.59 -7.73 -9.81
C ARG A 55 -4.20 -7.65 -9.17
N TYR A 56 -4.04 -6.75 -8.22
CA TYR A 56 -2.82 -6.54 -7.44
C TYR A 56 -3.13 -6.57 -5.94
N ILE A 57 -2.13 -6.93 -5.14
CA ILE A 57 -2.18 -6.87 -3.68
C ILE A 57 -0.96 -6.10 -3.18
N THR A 58 -1.17 -5.15 -2.28
CA THR A 58 -0.09 -4.57 -1.48
C THR A 58 -0.08 -5.22 -0.09
N ILE A 59 1.12 -5.48 0.40
CA ILE A 59 1.36 -5.93 1.77
C ILE A 59 2.36 -4.96 2.38
N ASP A 60 1.87 -4.09 3.25
CA ASP A 60 2.68 -3.09 3.93
C ASP A 60 3.01 -3.59 5.33
N ARG A 61 4.29 -3.84 5.59
CA ARG A 61 4.77 -4.40 6.85
C ARG A 61 5.39 -3.31 7.71
N TRP A 62 5.05 -3.37 8.99
CA TRP A 62 5.43 -2.41 10.01
C TRP A 62 5.97 -3.13 11.24
N ARG A 63 6.82 -2.44 12.00
CA ARG A 63 7.41 -2.98 13.22
C ARG A 63 6.40 -3.19 14.35
N SER A 64 5.27 -2.48 14.31
CA SER A 64 4.12 -2.63 15.22
C SER A 64 2.91 -1.85 14.69
N GLU A 65 1.74 -2.09 15.27
CA GLU A 65 0.51 -1.34 14.97
C GLU A 65 0.66 0.14 15.34
N GLU A 66 1.27 0.45 16.48
CA GLU A 66 1.48 1.82 16.94
C GLU A 66 2.37 2.60 15.98
N ALA A 67 3.36 1.95 15.37
CA ALA A 67 4.21 2.58 14.37
C ALA A 67 3.42 2.96 13.11
N HIS A 68 2.52 2.09 12.65
CA HIS A 68 1.61 2.38 11.55
C HIS A 68 0.65 3.52 11.91
N ASP A 69 0.08 3.53 13.12
CA ASP A 69 -0.83 4.60 13.56
C ASP A 69 -0.15 5.96 13.69
N VAL A 70 1.08 5.99 14.23
CA VAL A 70 1.90 7.21 14.26
C VAL A 70 2.18 7.72 12.85
N PHE A 71 2.52 6.82 11.91
CA PHE A 71 2.68 7.18 10.51
C PHE A 71 1.39 7.79 9.92
N ARG A 72 0.25 7.11 10.08
CA ARG A 72 -1.05 7.56 9.55
C ARG A 72 -1.42 8.96 10.06
N ARG A 73 -1.10 9.28 11.32
CA ARG A 73 -1.33 10.61 11.90
C ARG A 73 -0.35 11.66 11.37
N ASN A 74 0.95 11.35 11.37
CA ASN A 74 1.99 12.32 11.02
C ASN A 74 1.98 12.70 9.54
N PHE A 75 1.57 11.78 8.67
CA PHE A 75 1.54 11.98 7.22
C PHE A 75 0.12 11.99 6.66
N ALA A 76 -0.90 12.28 7.49
CA ALA A 76 -2.31 12.24 7.10
C ALA A 76 -2.61 13.06 5.84
N ARG A 77 -1.97 14.24 5.71
CA ARG A 77 -2.15 15.13 4.56
C ARG A 77 -1.52 14.56 3.29
N GLU A 78 -0.24 14.17 3.34
CA GLU A 78 0.42 13.55 2.18
C GLU A 78 -0.26 12.24 1.77
N TYR A 79 -0.68 11.43 2.74
CA TYR A 79 -1.43 10.20 2.48
C TYR A 79 -2.71 10.51 1.71
N ALA A 80 -3.54 11.44 2.20
CA ALA A 80 -4.80 11.79 1.54
C ALA A 80 -4.58 12.35 0.12
N LEU A 81 -3.50 13.09 -0.12
CA LEU A 81 -3.18 13.57 -1.47
C LEU A 81 -2.82 12.42 -2.41
N LEU A 82 -1.98 11.47 -1.97
CA LEU A 82 -1.62 10.31 -2.77
C LEU A 82 -2.81 9.40 -3.05
N ASP A 83 -3.69 9.22 -2.07
CA ASP A 83 -4.93 8.46 -2.18
C ASP A 83 -5.80 9.01 -3.32
N ASN A 84 -6.10 10.33 -3.29
CA ASN A 84 -6.88 10.99 -4.33
C ASN A 84 -6.23 10.93 -5.72
N GLU A 85 -4.90 10.93 -5.81
CA GLU A 85 -4.21 10.75 -7.10
C GLU A 85 -4.37 9.34 -7.66
N CYS A 86 -4.47 8.33 -6.78
CA CYS A 86 -4.57 6.92 -7.13
C CYS A 86 -6.00 6.44 -7.43
N ASP A 87 -7.02 7.13 -6.90
CA ASP A 87 -8.46 6.80 -7.10
C ASP A 87 -8.85 6.57 -8.57
N SER A 88 -8.16 7.22 -9.50
CA SER A 88 -8.46 7.12 -10.94
C SER A 88 -7.84 5.89 -11.64
N PHE A 89 -6.96 5.15 -10.96
CA PHE A 89 -6.22 4.03 -11.56
C PHE A 89 -6.95 2.69 -11.43
N THR A 90 -7.85 2.59 -10.46
CA THR A 90 -8.49 1.36 -10.01
C THR A 90 -9.99 1.39 -10.27
N SER A 91 -10.55 0.24 -10.65
CA SER A 91 -11.99 0.07 -10.77
C SER A 91 -12.63 -0.42 -9.47
N ASP A 92 -11.84 -1.04 -8.60
CA ASP A 92 -12.25 -1.57 -7.31
C ASP A 92 -11.05 -1.62 -6.36
N GLU A 93 -11.28 -1.29 -5.10
CA GLU A 93 -10.30 -1.37 -4.02
C GLU A 93 -10.92 -2.04 -2.81
N GLN A 94 -10.19 -2.98 -2.22
CA GLN A 94 -10.67 -3.74 -1.08
C GLN A 94 -9.59 -3.82 -0.02
N PHE A 95 -9.89 -3.30 1.17
CA PHE A 95 -9.11 -3.57 2.36
C PHE A 95 -9.30 -5.03 2.78
N LEU A 96 -8.22 -5.82 2.75
CA LEU A 96 -8.26 -7.25 3.10
C LEU A 96 -8.05 -7.49 4.59
N GLY A 97 -7.41 -6.55 5.29
CA GLY A 97 -7.28 -6.59 6.73
C GLY A 97 -5.94 -6.10 7.26
N ALA A 98 -5.90 -6.05 8.59
CA ALA A 98 -4.73 -5.77 9.40
C ALA A 98 -4.42 -7.00 10.26
N PHE A 99 -3.15 -7.40 10.34
CA PHE A 99 -2.73 -8.65 10.97
C PHE A 99 -1.50 -8.42 11.85
N SER A 100 -1.44 -9.15 12.97
CA SER A 100 -0.22 -9.29 13.77
C SER A 100 0.60 -10.48 13.27
N GLU A 101 1.92 -10.33 13.16
CA GLU A 101 2.87 -11.38 12.72
C GLU A 101 3.68 -11.95 13.88
#